data_AF-A0A0M2S751-F1
#
_entry.id   AF-A0A0M2S751-F1
#
_cell.length_a   1.000
_cell.length_b   1.000
_cell.length_c   1.000
_cell.angle_alpha   90.00
_cell.angle_beta   90.00
_cell.angle_gamma   90.00
#
_symmetry.space_group_name_H-M   'P 1'
#
loop_
_entity.id
_entity.type
_entity.pdbx_description
1 polymer ?
#
loop_
_entity_poly.entity_id
_entity_poly.type
_entity_poly.pdbx_seq_one_letter_code
_entity_poly.pdbx_strand_id
1 'polypeptide(L)'
;MGQRDNRESDVRRLLDDLCIKLGFCLPPEESQRLRESPPGEVDSFTDGVFEAEGMGDMRYTDLRRQVRGVVDQYMRRWVGTEDQAAGGQTR
;
A
#
# COMPACT_ATOMS: atom_id res chain seq x y z
N MET A 1 -18.77 6.53 -11.66
CA MET A 1 -18.23 6.35 -10.29
C MET A 1 -17.82 4.88 -10.20
N GLY A 2 -16.54 4.51 -10.05
CA GLY A 2 -16.21 3.08 -10.07
C GLY A 2 -14.74 2.65 -9.97
N GLN A 3 -13.76 3.56 -10.19
CA GLN A 3 -12.34 3.19 -10.09
C GLN A 3 -11.66 3.66 -8.78
N ARG A 4 -12.06 4.83 -8.24
CA ARG A 4 -11.50 5.34 -6.98
C ARG A 4 -11.90 4.52 -5.76
N ASP A 5 -13.16 4.09 -5.71
CA ASP A 5 -13.72 3.30 -4.62
C ASP A 5 -13.08 1.89 -4.53
N ASN A 6 -12.74 1.31 -5.69
CA ASN A 6 -12.11 0.00 -5.76
C ASN A 6 -10.67 0.06 -5.23
N ARG A 7 -9.88 1.09 -5.59
CA ARG A 7 -8.51 1.29 -5.10
C ARG A 7 -8.49 1.53 -3.59
N GLU A 8 -9.35 2.40 -3.07
CA GLU A 8 -9.46 2.61 -1.62
C GLU A 8 -9.86 1.33 -0.87
N SER A 9 -10.77 0.54 -1.43
CA SER A 9 -11.20 -0.73 -0.84
C SER A 9 -10.09 -1.77 -0.85
N ASP A 10 -9.30 -1.86 -1.92
CA ASP A 10 -8.14 -2.74 -1.97
C ASP A 10 -7.05 -2.28 -0.99
N VAL A 11 -6.75 -0.98 -0.89
CA VAL A 11 -5.78 -0.46 0.10
C VAL A 11 -6.27 -0.75 1.51
N ARG A 12 -7.57 -0.53 1.79
CA ARG A 12 -8.14 -0.86 3.10
C ARG A 12 -7.99 -2.34 3.42
N ARG A 13 -8.22 -3.22 2.44
CA ARG A 13 -8.07 -4.66 2.62
C ARG A 13 -6.62 -5.08 2.80
N LEU A 14 -5.69 -4.43 2.12
CA LEU A 14 -4.25 -4.60 2.34
C LEU A 14 -3.87 -4.24 3.78
N LEU A 15 -4.30 -3.08 4.27
CA LEU A 15 -4.01 -2.63 5.64
C LEU A 15 -4.64 -3.56 6.70
N ASP A 16 -5.85 -4.05 6.47
CA ASP A 16 -6.51 -5.03 7.34
C ASP A 16 -5.75 -6.37 7.37
N ASP A 17 -5.31 -6.85 6.20
CA ASP A 17 -4.52 -8.07 6.09
C ASP A 17 -3.15 -7.94 6.78
N LEU A 18 -2.51 -6.76 6.68
CA LEU A 18 -1.29 -6.44 7.41
C LEU A 18 -1.52 -6.41 8.93
N CYS A 19 -2.62 -5.82 9.41
CA CYS A 19 -2.96 -5.84 10.83
C CYS A 19 -3.24 -7.26 11.35
N ILE A 20 -4.06 -8.05 10.64
CA ILE A 20 -4.46 -9.39 11.10
C ILE A 20 -3.32 -10.41 10.97
N LYS A 21 -2.58 -10.40 9.86
CA LYS A 21 -1.53 -11.41 9.60
C LYS A 21 -0.19 -11.07 10.21
N LEU A 22 0.19 -9.79 10.21
CA LEU A 22 1.52 -9.35 10.62
C LEU A 22 1.51 -8.53 11.92
N GLY A 23 0.34 -8.13 12.42
CA GLY A 23 0.21 -7.31 13.63
C GLY A 23 0.31 -5.81 13.37
N PHE A 24 0.47 -5.38 12.11
CA PHE A 24 0.61 -3.98 11.72
C PHE A 24 -0.72 -3.25 11.71
N CYS A 25 -1.19 -2.86 12.90
CA CYS A 25 -2.38 -2.04 13.02
C CYS A 25 -2.00 -0.56 13.01
N LEU A 26 -2.09 0.03 11.82
CA LEU A 26 -1.83 1.45 11.65
C LEU A 26 -2.90 2.30 12.35
N PRO A 27 -2.54 3.47 12.88
CA PRO A 27 -3.50 4.42 13.38
C PRO A 27 -4.44 4.91 12.26
N PRO A 28 -5.68 5.31 12.61
CA PRO A 28 -6.70 5.73 11.64
C PRO A 28 -6.24 6.89 10.75
N GLU A 29 -5.42 7.82 11.26
CA GLU A 29 -4.87 8.94 10.48
C GLU A 29 -3.90 8.47 9.38
N GLU A 30 -2.97 7.58 9.70
CA GLU A 30 -1.97 7.10 8.74
C GLU A 30 -2.58 6.11 7.73
N SER A 31 -3.49 5.25 8.19
CA SER A 31 -4.25 4.38 7.28
C SER A 31 -5.11 5.19 6.31
N GLN A 32 -5.68 6.33 6.73
CA GLN A 32 -6.39 7.24 5.85
C GLN A 32 -5.44 7.89 4.83
N ARG A 33 -4.27 8.37 5.27
CA ARG A 33 -3.25 8.93 4.37
C ARG A 33 -2.77 7.95 3.31
N LEU A 34 -2.51 6.69 3.69
CA LEU A 34 -2.12 5.64 2.74
C LEU A 34 -3.25 5.26 1.79
N ARG A 35 -4.52 5.44 2.18
CA ARG A 35 -5.69 5.25 1.31
C ARG A 35 -5.91 6.40 0.34
N GLU A 36 -5.69 7.64 0.79
CA GLU A 36 -5.86 8.85 -0.02
C GLU A 36 -4.69 9.09 -0.98
N SER A 37 -3.47 8.72 -0.57
CA SER A 37 -2.26 8.80 -1.37
C SER A 37 -1.43 7.53 -1.20
N PRO A 38 -1.88 6.41 -1.80
CA PRO A 38 -1.09 5.19 -1.82
C PRO A 38 0.18 5.45 -2.63
N PRO A 39 1.37 5.30 -2.05
CA PRO A 39 2.61 5.37 -2.81
C PRO A 39 2.58 4.30 -3.91
N GLY A 40 3.15 4.61 -5.07
CA GLY A 40 3.17 3.69 -6.22
C GLY A 40 4.24 2.60 -6.14
N GLU A 41 5.15 2.70 -5.17
CA GLU A 41 6.22 1.73 -4.96
C GLU A 41 6.01 0.91 -3.68
N VAL A 42 6.26 -0.39 -3.79
CA VAL A 42 6.14 -1.37 -2.70
C VAL A 42 7.04 -0.97 -1.53
N ASP A 43 8.27 -0.49 -1.81
CA ASP A 43 9.25 -0.14 -0.79
C ASP A 43 8.83 1.12 -0.02
N SER A 44 8.34 2.15 -0.72
CA SER A 44 7.79 3.37 -0.09
C SER A 44 6.52 3.09 0.71
N PHE A 45 5.64 2.21 0.23
CA PHE A 45 4.47 1.78 1.01
C PHE A 45 4.90 1.06 2.29
N THR A 46 5.89 0.18 2.17
CA THR A 46 6.43 -0.56 3.31
C THR A 46 7.03 0.44 4.31
N ASP A 47 7.89 1.35 3.89
CA ASP A 47 8.49 2.37 4.77
C ASP A 47 7.40 3.19 5.49
N GLY A 48 6.38 3.67 4.76
CA GLY A 48 5.25 4.40 5.34
C GLY A 48 4.44 3.59 6.36
N VAL A 49 4.22 2.29 6.14
CA VAL A 49 3.57 1.41 7.12
C VAL A 49 4.42 1.25 8.39
N PHE A 50 5.73 1.07 8.24
CA PHE A 50 6.64 0.94 9.38
C PHE A 50 6.78 2.27 10.15
N GLU A 51 6.85 3.40 9.46
CA GLU A 51 6.86 4.73 10.09
C GLU A 51 5.55 4.99 10.84
N ALA A 52 4.40 4.69 10.22
CA ALA A 52 3.08 4.86 10.81
C ALA A 52 2.86 4.02 12.07
N GLU A 53 3.44 2.83 12.13
CA GLU A 53 3.40 1.95 13.31
C GLU A 53 4.41 2.36 14.39
N GLY A 54 5.37 3.25 14.07
CA GLY A 54 6.47 3.63 14.96
C GLY A 54 7.64 2.63 14.97
N MET A 55 7.69 1.71 13.99
CA MET A 55 8.75 0.74 13.79
C MET A 55 9.70 1.10 12.63
N GLY A 56 9.77 2.38 12.22
CA GLY A 56 10.57 2.86 11.09
C GLY A 56 12.07 2.51 11.11
N ASP A 57 12.62 2.16 12.29
CA ASP A 57 14.02 1.73 12.47
C ASP A 57 14.24 0.22 12.24
N MET A 58 13.18 -0.60 12.20
CA MET A 58 13.24 -2.05 11.97
C MET A 58 13.44 -2.41 10.49
N ARG A 59 14.40 -1.75 9.83
CA ARG A 59 14.63 -1.81 8.37
C ARG A 59 15.21 -3.13 7.87
N TYR A 60 15.63 -4.04 8.76
CA TYR A 60 16.41 -5.24 8.40
C TYR A 60 15.80 -6.59 8.83
N THR A 61 14.55 -6.62 9.29
CA THR A 61 13.93 -7.84 9.80
C THR A 61 13.21 -8.63 8.69
N ASP A 62 13.11 -9.96 8.83
CA ASP A 62 12.26 -10.82 7.99
C ASP A 62 10.81 -10.32 7.86
N LEU A 63 10.35 -9.54 8.83
CA LEU A 63 9.08 -8.83 8.84
C LEU A 63 8.93 -7.87 7.65
N ARG A 64 9.97 -7.10 7.30
CA ARG A 64 9.96 -6.20 6.12
C ARG A 64 9.78 -6.97 4.83
N ARG A 65 10.40 -8.16 4.72
CA ARG A 65 10.24 -9.04 3.55
C ARG A 65 8.80 -9.56 3.44
N GLN A 66 8.17 -9.89 4.57
CA GLN A 66 6.78 -10.32 4.60
C GLN A 66 5.82 -9.19 4.20
N VAL A 67 5.95 -8.01 4.81
CA VAL A 67 5.14 -6.82 4.45
C VAL A 67 5.30 -6.52 2.96
N ARG A 68 6.55 -6.44 2.47
CA ARG A 68 6.84 -6.23 1.04
C ARG A 68 6.16 -7.26 0.14
N GLY A 69 6.13 -8.53 0.53
CA GLY A 69 5.49 -9.59 -0.25
C GLY A 69 3.96 -9.46 -0.33
N VAL A 70 3.32 -9.05 0.77
CA VAL A 70 1.87 -8.78 0.78
C VAL A 70 1.57 -7.55 -0.08
N VAL A 71 2.31 -6.46 0.10
CA VAL A 71 2.16 -5.23 -0.67
C VAL A 71 2.42 -5.46 -2.17
N ASP A 72 3.46 -6.22 -2.54
CA ASP A 72 3.77 -6.56 -3.94
C ASP A 72 2.62 -7.33 -4.61
N GLN A 73 2.00 -8.29 -3.91
CA GLN A 73 0.84 -9.00 -4.46
C GLN A 73 -0.34 -8.07 -4.75
N TYR A 74 -0.63 -7.14 -3.83
CA TYR A 74 -1.69 -6.15 -4.02
C TYR A 74 -1.32 -5.13 -5.11
N MET A 75 -0.07 -4.67 -5.16
CA MET A 75 0.39 -3.75 -6.20
C MET A 75 0.40 -4.38 -7.59
N ARG A 76 0.78 -5.65 -7.75
CA ARG A 76 0.65 -6.37 -9.04
C ARG A 76 -0.80 -6.43 -9.51
N ARG A 77 -1.75 -6.48 -8.57
CA ARG A 77 -3.19 -6.41 -8.87
C ARG A 77 -3.62 -4.99 -9.25
N TRP A 78 -2.98 -3.95 -8.71
CA TRP A 78 -3.28 -2.53 -8.97
C TRP A 78 -2.65 -1.98 -10.24
N VAL A 79 -1.38 -2.30 -10.51
CA VAL A 79 -0.64 -1.86 -11.71
C VAL A 79 -1.30 -2.31 -13.01
N GLY A 80 -2.04 -3.42 -12.99
CA GLY A 80 -2.89 -3.83 -14.11
C GLY A 80 -4.03 -2.85 -14.47
N THR A 81 -4.31 -1.85 -13.62
CA THR A 81 -5.34 -0.83 -13.84
C THR A 81 -4.75 0.57 -14.15
N GLU A 82 -3.49 0.82 -13.80
CA GLU A 82 -2.84 2.14 -13.97
C GLU A 82 -2.19 2.35 -15.36
N ASP A 83 -1.97 1.28 -16.13
CA ASP A 83 -1.42 1.35 -17.50
C ASP A 83 -2.36 1.98 -18.55
N GLN A 84 -3.62 2.31 -18.20
CA GLN A 84 -4.54 3.01 -19.11
C GLN A 84 -4.57 4.54 -18.97
N ALA A 85 -3.75 5.16 -18.11
CA ALA A 85 -3.76 6.63 -17.92
C ALA A 85 -2.54 7.37 -18.52
N ALA A 86 -1.53 6.69 -19.06
CA ALA A 86 -0.34 7.31 -19.64
C ALA A 86 -0.27 7.21 -21.18
N GLY A 87 -1.36 6.85 -21.86
CA GLY A 87 -1.46 6.83 -23.31
C GLY A 87 -2.31 7.98 -23.85
N GLY A 88 -1.73 9.16 -24.01
CA GLY A 88 -2.37 10.17 -24.87
C GLY A 88 -2.01 11.62 -24.59
N GLN A 89 -0.81 12.04 -25.00
CA GLN A 89 -0.59 13.41 -25.47
C GLN A 89 0.41 13.38 -26.63
N THR A 90 -0.09 13.05 -27.82
CA THR A 90 0.49 13.54 -29.07
C THR A 90 -0.45 14.63 -29.57
N ARG A 91 0.07 15.84 -29.74
CA ARG A 91 -0.23 16.66 -30.91
C ARG A 91 0.82 17.73 -31.08
#